data_AF-F0QY75-F1
#
_entry.id   AF-F0QY75-F1
#
_cell.length_a   1.000
_cell.length_b   1.000
_cell.length_c   1.000
_cell.angle_alpha   90.00
_cell.angle_beta   90.00
_cell.angle_gamma   90.00
#
_symmetry.space_group_name_H-M   'P 1'
#
loop_
_entity.id
_entity.type
_entity.pdbx_description
1 polymer ?
#
loop_
_entity_poly.entity_id
_entity_poly.type
_entity_poly.pdbx_seq_one_letter_code
_entity_poly.pdbx_strand_id
1 'polypeptide(L)'
;MLKQLLITQLMLYAVIIAFLAYLGVGDIAIYISLIILVYLVTIVTAHPLPPGMRRVSTVITVVLVAIFLYFAIIRILEILGVPVL
;
A
#
# COMPACT_ATOMS: atom_id res chain seq x y z
N MET A 1 -10.51 18.05 -8.96
CA MET A 1 -10.48 17.05 -7.87
C MET A 1 -9.44 15.95 -8.09
N LEU A 2 -9.44 15.20 -9.21
CA LEU A 2 -8.46 14.12 -9.45
C LEU A 2 -6.99 14.55 -9.30
N LYS A 3 -6.62 15.72 -9.85
CA LYS A 3 -5.26 16.27 -9.73
C LYS A 3 -4.83 16.48 -8.27
N GLN A 4 -5.73 16.99 -7.43
CA GLN A 4 -5.44 17.15 -5.99
C GLN A 4 -5.28 15.79 -5.31
N LEU A 5 -6.13 14.82 -5.64
CA LEU A 5 -6.04 13.47 -5.08
C LEU A 5 -4.69 12.82 -5.40
N LEU A 6 -4.22 12.93 -6.65
CA LEU A 6 -2.92 12.41 -7.08
C LEU A 6 -1.76 13.13 -6.39
N ILE A 7 -1.84 14.45 -6.23
CA ILE A 7 -0.82 15.23 -5.52
C ILE A 7 -0.76 14.83 -4.04
N THR A 8 -1.91 14.67 -3.38
CA THR A 8 -1.99 14.22 -1.99
C THR A 8 -1.40 12.82 -1.83
N GLN A 9 -1.71 11.92 -2.75
CA GLN A 9 -1.20 10.55 -2.73
C GLN A 9 0.32 10.50 -2.96
N LEU A 10 0.82 11.30 -3.91
CA LEU A 10 2.26 11.42 -4.16
C LEU A 10 3.01 12.00 -2.94
N MET A 11 2.45 13.04 -2.30
CA MET A 11 3.00 13.61 -1.07
C MET A 11 3.05 12.57 0.04
N LEU A 12 1.98 11.80 0.25
CA LEU A 12 1.93 10.75 1.27
C LEU A 12 2.98 9.67 1.02
N TYR A 13 3.15 9.22 -0.23
CA TYR A 13 4.20 8.26 -0.56
C TYR A 13 5.60 8.82 -0.32
N ALA A 14 5.87 10.06 -0.74
CA ALA A 14 7.16 10.70 -0.52
C ALA A 14 7.49 10.85 0.98
N VAL A 15 6.51 11.26 1.79
CA VAL A 15 6.65 11.37 3.25
C VAL A 15 6.92 10.02 3.89
N ILE A 16 6.19 8.97 3.51
CA ILE A 16 6.39 7.61 4.04
C ILE A 16 7.77 7.09 3.70
N ILE A 17 8.19 7.22 2.43
CA ILE A 17 9.50 6.75 1.98
C ILE A 17 10.62 7.49 2.73
N ALA A 18 10.52 8.83 2.83
CA ALA A 18 11.51 9.63 3.56
C ALA A 18 11.56 9.28 5.05
N PHE A 19 10.40 9.05 5.69
CA PHE A 19 10.32 8.70 7.10
C PHE A 19 10.90 7.31 7.39
N LEU A 20 10.58 6.31 6.56
CA LEU A 20 11.14 4.97 6.69
C LEU A 20 12.66 4.96 6.44
N ALA A 21 13.13 5.73 5.45
CA ALA A 21 14.56 5.90 5.19
C ALA A 21 15.27 6.58 6.36
N TYR A 22 14.66 7.62 6.96
CA TYR A 22 15.16 8.28 8.16
C TYR A 22 15.26 7.32 9.36
N LEU A 23 14.29 6.41 9.51
CA LEU A 23 14.30 5.36 10.53
C LEU A 23 15.28 4.20 10.23
N GLY A 24 15.98 4.24 9.09
CA GLY A 24 16.90 3.17 8.68
C GLY A 24 16.19 1.85 8.35
N VAL A 25 14.89 1.88 8.09
CA VAL A 25 14.12 0.69 7.72
C VAL A 25 14.55 0.27 6.31
N GLY A 26 15.23 -0.87 6.20
CA GLY A 26 15.64 -1.46 4.92
C GLY A 26 14.69 -2.54 4.39
N ASP A 27 13.68 -2.92 5.18
CA ASP A 27 12.76 -4.00 4.83
C ASP A 27 11.69 -3.53 3.84
N ILE A 28 11.80 -4.00 2.60
CA ILE A 28 10.91 -3.63 1.48
C ILE A 28 9.44 -4.01 1.74
N ALA A 29 9.18 -5.02 2.58
CA ALA A 29 7.82 -5.44 2.93
C ALA A 29 7.06 -4.32 3.67
N ILE A 30 7.77 -3.55 4.49
CA ILE A 30 7.21 -2.43 5.25
C ILE A 30 6.82 -1.28 4.33
N TYR A 31 7.70 -0.93 3.37
CA TYR A 31 7.40 0.09 2.37
C TYR A 31 6.18 -0.26 1.54
N ILE A 32 6.14 -1.50 1.03
CA ILE A 32 5.04 -1.98 0.20
C ILE A 32 3.73 -1.95 0.99
N SER A 33 3.72 -2.43 2.24
CA SER A 33 2.52 -2.45 3.08
C SER A 33 1.95 -1.05 3.35
N LEU A 34 2.82 -0.06 3.61
CA LEU A 34 2.39 1.31 3.87
C LEU A 34 1.88 2.02 2.60
N ILE A 35 2.51 1.78 1.45
CA ILE A 35 2.03 2.28 0.15
C ILE A 35 0.65 1.70 -0.18
N ILE A 36 0.46 0.40 0.04
CA ILE A 36 -0.83 -0.29 -0.11
C ILE A 36 -1.89 0.36 0.77
N LEU A 37 -1.58 0.59 2.05
CA LEU A 37 -2.50 1.18 3.00
C LEU A 37 -2.94 2.59 2.57
N VAL A 38 -1.99 3.43 2.17
CA VAL A 38 -2.30 4.79 1.67
C VAL A 38 -3.19 4.74 0.43
N TYR A 39 -2.91 3.83 -0.51
CA TYR A 39 -3.74 3.67 -1.69
C TYR A 39 -5.19 3.30 -1.33
N LEU A 40 -5.37 2.33 -0.43
CA LEU A 40 -6.70 1.88 0.00
C LEU A 40 -7.49 3.00 0.69
N VAL A 41 -6.85 3.72 1.62
CA VAL A 41 -7.47 4.86 2.32
C VAL A 41 -7.88 5.95 1.33
N THR A 42 -7.03 6.22 0.34
CA THR A 42 -7.30 7.24 -0.69
C THR A 42 -8.52 6.86 -1.55
N ILE A 43 -8.68 5.58 -1.90
CA ILE A 43 -9.85 5.11 -2.65
C ILE A 43 -11.15 5.18 -1.86
N VAL A 44 -11.10 4.78 -0.58
CA VAL A 44 -12.28 4.79 0.30
C VAL A 44 -12.76 6.23 0.50
N THR A 45 -11.83 7.17 0.70
CA THR A 45 -12.15 8.58 0.89
C THR A 45 -12.56 9.30 -0.40
N ALA A 46 -12.16 8.81 -1.57
CA ALA A 46 -12.49 9.40 -2.87
C ALA A 46 -13.83 8.93 -3.47
N HIS A 47 -14.63 8.13 -2.77
CA HIS A 47 -15.90 7.63 -3.30
C HIS A 47 -16.98 8.73 -3.36
N PRO A 48 -17.83 8.77 -4.41
CA PRO A 48 -17.94 7.81 -5.51
C PRO A 48 -16.94 8.05 -6.64
N LEU A 49 -16.20 7.00 -7.01
CA LEU A 49 -15.27 7.01 -8.14
C LEU A 49 -16.02 7.02 -9.49
N PRO A 50 -15.50 7.73 -10.52
CA PRO A 50 -16.05 7.69 -11.87
C PRO A 50 -16.15 6.24 -12.42
N PRO A 51 -17.17 5.91 -13.24
CA PRO A 51 -17.44 4.53 -13.68
C PRO A 51 -16.27 3.87 -14.43
N GLY A 52 -15.47 4.63 -15.19
CA GLY A 52 -14.26 4.11 -15.85
C GLY A 52 -13.09 3.83 -14.90
N MET A 53 -13.03 4.54 -13.76
CA MET A 53 -11.97 4.37 -12.76
C MET A 53 -12.29 3.29 -11.74
N ARG A 54 -13.56 2.93 -11.53
CA ARG A 54 -13.96 1.86 -10.62
C ARG A 54 -13.24 0.54 -10.94
N ARG A 55 -13.28 0.09 -12.19
CA ARG A 55 -12.67 -1.19 -12.59
C ARG A 55 -11.16 -1.22 -12.37
N VAL A 56 -10.47 -0.15 -12.76
CA VAL A 56 -9.02 0.00 -12.55
C VAL A 56 -8.69 0.02 -11.06
N SER A 57 -9.46 0.78 -10.29
CA SER A 57 -9.27 0.90 -8.84
C SER A 57 -9.44 -0.45 -8.14
N THR A 58 -10.44 -1.24 -8.54
CA THR A 58 -10.68 -2.59 -8.01
C THR A 58 -9.53 -3.53 -8.33
N VAL A 59 -9.03 -3.54 -9.57
CA VAL A 59 -7.91 -4.41 -9.97
C VAL A 59 -6.65 -4.08 -9.15
N ILE A 60 -6.30 -2.80 -9.04
CA ILE A 60 -5.14 -2.38 -8.25
C ILE A 60 -5.35 -2.73 -6.77
N THR A 61 -6.55 -2.52 -6.21
CA THR A 61 -6.87 -2.93 -4.83
C THR A 61 -6.66 -4.42 -4.62
N VAL A 62 -7.14 -5.27 -5.54
CA VAL A 62 -6.97 -6.74 -5.44
C VAL A 62 -5.49 -7.13 -5.48
N VAL A 63 -4.72 -6.55 -6.40
CA VAL A 63 -3.27 -6.81 -6.51
C VAL A 63 -2.53 -6.39 -5.23
N LEU A 64 -2.82 -5.19 -4.73
CA LEU A 64 -2.21 -4.67 -3.51
C LEU A 64 -2.58 -5.51 -2.28
N VAL A 65 -3.84 -5.93 -2.14
CA VAL A 65 -4.25 -6.83 -1.05
C VAL A 65 -3.56 -8.19 -1.15
N ALA A 66 -3.40 -8.75 -2.35
CA ALA A 66 -2.69 -10.01 -2.54
C ALA A 66 -1.20 -9.90 -2.14
N ILE A 67 -0.53 -8.80 -2.51
CA ILE A 67 0.86 -8.52 -2.12
C ILE A 67 0.96 -8.35 -0.60
N PHE A 68 0.05 -7.59 0.01
CA PHE A 68 0.01 -7.43 1.47
C PHE A 68 -0.15 -8.77 2.18
N LEU A 69 -1.09 -9.61 1.73
CA LEU A 69 -1.32 -10.94 2.29
C LEU A 69 -0.08 -11.82 2.17
N TYR A 70 0.62 -11.79 1.04
CA TYR A 70 1.87 -12.53 0.85
C TYR A 70 2.90 -12.16 1.93
N PHE A 71 3.20 -10.87 2.09
CA PHE A 71 4.16 -10.42 3.11
C PHE A 71 3.67 -10.67 4.54
N ALA A 72 2.37 -10.49 4.81
CA ALA A 72 1.79 -10.76 6.12
C ALA A 72 1.89 -12.25 6.48
N ILE A 73 1.61 -13.15 5.55
CA ILE A 73 1.74 -14.60 5.76
C ILE A 73 3.19 -14.96 6.05
N ILE A 74 4.14 -14.48 5.25
CA ILE A 74 5.58 -14.72 5.49
C ILE A 74 5.95 -14.26 6.90
N ARG A 75 5.54 -13.05 7.29
CA ARG A 75 5.89 -12.51 8.61
C ARG A 75 5.26 -13.29 9.75
N ILE A 76 4.02 -13.75 9.59
CA ILE A 76 3.35 -14.61 10.57
C ILE A 76 4.11 -15.94 10.68
N LEU A 77 4.50 -16.56 9.57
CA LEU A 77 5.26 -17.81 9.56
C LEU A 77 6.62 -17.64 10.26
N GLU A 78 7.34 -16.55 10.01
CA GLU A 78 8.58 -16.21 10.70
C GLU A 78 8.38 -16.07 12.22
N ILE A 79 7.32 -15.35 12.65
CA ILE A 79 6.98 -15.20 14.08
C ILE A 79 6.64 -16.55 14.72
N LEU A 80 5.97 -17.43 13.97
CA LEU A 80 5.62 -18.79 14.40
C LEU A 80 6.81 -19.75 14.35
N GLY A 81 7.98 -19.31 13.91
CA GLY A 81 9.18 -20.15 13.79
C GLY A 81 9.11 -21.17 12.65
N VAL A 82 8.19 -20.99 11.70
CA VAL A 82 8.09 -21.82 10.50
C VAL A 82 9.12 -21.31 9.49
N PRO A 83 10.06 -22.15 9.03
CA PRO A 83 11.05 -21.72 8.05
C PRO A 83 10.35 -21.37 6.73
N VAL A 84 10.56 -20.13 6.29
CA VAL A 84 10.11 -19.63 5.00
C VAL A 84 11.36 -19.51 4.11
N LEU A 85 11.30 -20.11 2.91
CA LEU A 85 12.39 -20.16 1.93
C LEU A 85 12.74 -18.77 1.37
#